data_AF-A0A7V2SYN3-F1
#
_entry.id   AF-A0A7V2SYN3-F1
#
_cell.length_a   1.000
_cell.length_b   1.000
_cell.length_c   1.000
_cell.angle_alpha   90.00
_cell.angle_beta   90.00
_cell.angle_gamma   90.00
#
_symmetry.space_group_name_H-M   'P 1'
#
loop_
_entity.id
_entity.type
_entity.pdbx_description
1 polymer ?
#
loop_
_entity_poly.entity_id
_entity_poly.type
_entity_poly.pdbx_seq_one_letter_code
_entity_poly.pdbx_strand_id
1 'polypeptide(L)'
;MKQKSGLTNNLSRRNFIKTASAVGAATLLAPFSSHILARGTINKGNAFVVPPLAPAQRNGQQVSFNLQINASQHQFFKGINTPTLGINQSYLGPVLRAKRGDTVT
;
A
#
# COMPACT_ATOMS: atom_id res chain seq x y z
N MET A 1 -0.88 -30.44 -81.51
CA MET A 1 -0.53 -31.35 -80.39
C MET A 1 -1.16 -30.81 -79.11
N LYS A 2 -2.13 -31.54 -78.51
CA LYS A 2 -2.14 -32.08 -77.11
C LYS A 2 -1.88 -31.01 -76.02
N GLN A 3 -2.70 -30.76 -74.99
CA GLN A 3 -3.69 -31.54 -74.25
C GLN A 3 -4.66 -30.63 -73.45
N LYS A 4 -5.86 -31.17 -73.12
CA LYS A 4 -6.59 -31.26 -71.82
C LYS A 4 -6.45 -30.09 -70.81
N SER A 5 -7.42 -29.68 -70.01
CA SER A 5 -8.68 -30.23 -69.47
C SER A 5 -9.32 -29.04 -68.74
N GLY A 6 -10.61 -28.73 -68.92
CA GLY A 6 -11.63 -29.09 -67.94
C GLY A 6 -11.33 -28.61 -66.51
N LEU A 7 -12.08 -27.62 -66.01
CA LEU A 7 -12.88 -27.72 -64.77
C LEU A 7 -13.36 -26.33 -64.32
N THR A 8 -14.66 -26.28 -64.05
CA THR A 8 -15.48 -25.17 -63.59
C THR A 8 -14.90 -24.45 -62.37
N ASN A 9 -14.80 -23.11 -62.42
CA ASN A 9 -14.49 -22.26 -61.27
C ASN A 9 -15.63 -22.29 -60.23
N ASN A 10 -15.64 -23.31 -59.38
CA ASN A 10 -16.50 -23.38 -58.20
C ASN A 10 -15.78 -22.71 -57.02
N LEU A 11 -15.72 -21.37 -57.04
CA LEU A 11 -15.27 -20.57 -55.89
C LEU A 11 -16.33 -20.64 -54.80
N SER A 12 -16.23 -21.69 -53.99
CA SER A 12 -17.16 -22.02 -52.93
C SER A 12 -17.11 -20.97 -51.81
N ARG A 13 -18.29 -20.43 -51.46
CA ARG A 13 -18.54 -19.59 -50.26
C ARG A 13 -17.92 -20.16 -48.97
N ARG A 14 -17.68 -21.48 -48.91
CA ARG A 14 -17.02 -22.17 -47.79
C ARG A 14 -15.53 -21.83 -47.64
N ASN A 15 -14.82 -21.53 -48.72
CA ASN A 15 -13.39 -21.17 -48.65
C ASN A 15 -13.19 -19.73 -48.16
N PHE A 16 -14.18 -18.85 -48.37
CA PHE A 16 -14.17 -17.49 -47.85
C PHE A 16 -14.34 -17.45 -46.31
N ILE A 17 -15.24 -18.29 -45.75
CA ILE A 17 -15.39 -18.43 -44.30
C ILE A 17 -14.10 -18.94 -43.64
N LYS A 18 -13.38 -19.86 -44.31
CA LYS A 18 -12.10 -20.40 -43.80
C LYS A 18 -10.99 -19.35 -43.75
N THR A 19 -10.99 -18.37 -44.65
CA THR A 19 -9.99 -17.29 -44.65
C THR A 19 -10.37 -16.12 -43.74
N ALA A 20 -11.66 -15.87 -43.51
CA ALA A 20 -12.12 -14.78 -42.62
C ALA A 20 -11.81 -15.04 -41.13
N SER A 21 -11.66 -16.30 -40.71
CA SER A 21 -11.30 -16.65 -39.32
C SER A 21 -9.83 -16.42 -38.97
N ALA A 22 -8.93 -16.28 -39.95
CA ALA A 22 -7.50 -16.13 -39.68
C ALA A 22 -7.07 -14.69 -39.37
N VAL A 23 -7.82 -13.69 -39.85
CA VAL A 23 -7.52 -12.26 -39.61
C VAL A 23 -8.42 -11.65 -38.52
N GLY A 24 -9.63 -12.18 -38.32
CA GLY A 24 -10.53 -11.73 -37.24
C GLY A 24 -10.14 -12.23 -35.83
N ALA A 25 -9.37 -13.32 -35.72
CA ALA A 25 -8.91 -13.83 -34.42
C ALA A 25 -7.72 -13.04 -33.83
N ALA A 26 -7.03 -12.22 -34.64
CA ALA A 26 -5.81 -11.55 -34.21
C ALA A 26 -6.05 -10.16 -33.57
N THR A 27 -7.24 -9.55 -33.69
CA THR A 27 -7.47 -8.17 -33.24
C THR A 27 -8.62 -7.99 -32.24
N LEU A 28 -9.38 -9.03 -31.88
CA LEU A 28 -10.41 -8.95 -30.83
C LEU A 28 -9.87 -9.11 -29.40
N LEU A 29 -8.56 -9.33 -29.21
CA LEU A 29 -7.97 -9.57 -27.88
C LEU A 29 -7.31 -8.35 -27.22
N ALA A 30 -7.35 -7.15 -27.81
CA ALA A 30 -6.89 -5.95 -27.09
C ALA A 30 -7.45 -4.64 -27.66
N PRO A 31 -8.58 -4.13 -27.13
CA PRO A 31 -8.66 -2.68 -26.92
C PRO A 31 -9.07 -2.29 -25.50
N PHE A 32 -8.99 -3.19 -24.51
CA PHE A 32 -9.29 -2.88 -23.09
C PHE A 32 -8.12 -3.14 -22.13
N SER A 33 -6.90 -3.25 -22.63
CA SER A 33 -5.74 -3.60 -21.80
C SER A 33 -5.09 -2.41 -21.08
N SER A 34 -5.67 -1.20 -21.16
CA SER A 34 -5.09 0.02 -20.58
C SER A 34 -5.41 0.24 -19.09
N HIS A 35 -6.05 -0.71 -18.40
CA HIS A 35 -6.40 -0.56 -16.98
C HIS A 35 -5.65 -1.50 -16.02
N ILE A 36 -4.71 -2.32 -16.49
CA ILE A 36 -4.18 -3.42 -15.68
C ILE A 36 -3.13 -2.99 -14.64
N LEU A 37 -2.48 -1.82 -14.75
CA LEU A 37 -1.32 -1.50 -13.88
C LEU A 37 -1.37 -0.14 -13.18
N ALA A 38 -2.54 0.32 -12.73
CA ALA A 38 -2.60 1.33 -11.68
C ALA A 38 -2.60 0.66 -10.28
N ARG A 39 -1.54 -0.11 -9.96
CA ARG A 39 -1.28 -0.50 -8.57
C ARG A 39 -0.54 0.65 -7.90
N GLY A 40 -1.28 1.62 -7.40
CA GLY A 40 -0.73 2.56 -6.44
C GLY A 40 -0.23 1.74 -5.24
N THR A 41 1.09 1.71 -5.03
CA THR A 41 1.61 1.28 -3.73
C THR A 41 1.09 2.28 -2.73
N ILE A 42 0.01 1.94 -2.02
CA ILE A 42 -0.31 2.62 -0.79
C ILE A 42 0.91 2.37 0.07
N ASN A 43 1.80 3.36 0.16
CA ASN A 43 2.80 3.39 1.22
C ASN A 43 1.95 3.38 2.47
N LYS A 44 1.73 2.19 3.04
CA LYS A 44 1.10 2.05 4.35
C LYS A 44 2.01 2.89 5.24
N GLY A 45 1.52 4.08 5.63
CA GLY A 45 2.29 4.97 6.50
C GLY A 45 2.73 4.22 7.75
N ASN A 46 3.64 4.79 8.53
CA ASN A 46 4.07 4.16 9.77
C ASN A 46 2.85 3.72 10.58
N ALA A 47 2.86 2.44 11.00
CA ALA A 47 1.81 1.92 11.86
C ALA A 47 1.73 2.78 13.11
N PHE A 48 0.52 3.11 13.54
CA PHE A 48 0.33 3.89 14.75
C PHE A 48 0.88 3.10 15.95
N VAL A 49 1.80 3.73 16.69
CA VAL A 49 2.37 3.19 17.92
C VAL A 49 1.72 3.91 19.09
N VAL A 50 1.04 3.16 19.96
CA VAL A 50 0.46 3.69 21.20
C VAL A 50 1.61 3.97 22.18
N PRO A 51 1.78 5.20 22.67
CA PRO A 51 2.80 5.49 23.67
C PRO A 51 2.52 4.72 24.98
N PRO A 52 3.55 4.24 25.68
CA PRO A 52 3.37 3.52 26.93
C PRO A 52 2.82 4.44 28.02
N LEU A 53 2.10 3.85 28.98
CA LEU A 53 1.61 4.56 30.16
C LEU A 53 2.77 4.82 31.13
N ALA A 54 2.90 6.05 31.64
CA ALA A 54 3.92 6.39 32.61
C ALA A 54 3.64 5.72 33.97
N PRO A 55 4.66 5.15 34.63
CA PRO A 55 4.53 4.76 36.02
C PRO A 55 4.35 6.01 36.89
N ALA A 56 3.42 5.93 37.85
CA ALA A 56 3.17 6.99 38.81
C ALA A 56 3.34 6.45 40.23
N GLN A 57 3.98 7.22 41.11
CA GLN A 57 3.92 6.95 42.54
C GLN A 57 2.67 7.61 43.10
N ARG A 58 1.86 6.85 43.83
CA ARG A 58 0.58 7.32 44.36
C ARG A 58 0.57 7.23 45.89
N ASN A 59 0.25 8.34 46.55
CA ASN A 59 -0.02 8.41 47.97
C ASN A 59 -1.32 9.21 48.19
N GLY A 60 -2.43 8.50 48.41
CA GLY A 60 -3.76 9.12 48.45
C GLY A 60 -4.10 9.85 47.14
N GLN A 61 -4.35 11.15 47.23
CA GLN A 61 -4.61 12.03 46.08
C GLN A 61 -3.31 12.54 45.42
N GLN A 62 -2.15 12.40 46.06
CA GLN A 62 -0.89 12.84 45.48
C GLN A 62 -0.36 11.81 44.49
N VAL A 63 -0.13 12.23 43.25
CA VAL A 63 0.34 11.38 42.16
C VAL A 63 1.57 12.02 41.54
N SER A 64 2.73 11.37 41.63
CA SER A 64 3.97 11.89 41.08
C SER A 64 4.48 11.08 39.90
N PHE A 65 4.96 11.79 38.86
CA PHE A 65 5.56 11.20 37.67
C PHE A 65 7.01 11.67 37.52
N ASN A 66 7.93 10.73 37.25
CA ASN A 66 9.31 11.08 36.92
C ASN A 66 9.44 11.23 35.40
N LEU A 67 9.63 12.47 34.92
CA LEU A 67 9.75 12.79 33.50
C LEU A 67 11.11 13.44 33.22
N GLN A 68 11.82 12.88 32.24
CA GLN A 68 13.16 13.32 31.84
C GLN A 68 13.17 13.65 30.36
N ILE A 69 13.63 14.86 30.03
CA ILE A 69 13.80 15.32 28.66
C ILE A 69 15.19 14.93 28.18
N ASN A 70 15.27 14.28 27.01
CA ASN A 70 16.54 13.87 26.41
C ASN A 70 16.57 14.19 24.92
N ALA A 71 17.71 14.68 24.43
CA ALA A 71 17.98 14.70 23.00
C ALA A 71 18.08 13.25 22.49
N SER A 72 17.32 12.93 21.45
CA SER A 72 17.11 11.58 20.96
C SER A 72 17.08 11.54 19.43
N GLN A 73 16.98 10.34 18.86
CA GLN A 73 16.69 10.14 17.43
C GLN A 73 15.52 9.16 17.27
N HIS A 74 14.64 9.42 16.30
CA HIS A 74 13.51 8.55 15.98
C HIS A 74 13.35 8.37 14.47
N GLN A 75 12.93 7.18 14.04
CA GLN A 75 12.68 6.89 12.63
C GLN A 75 11.18 7.00 12.30
N PHE A 76 10.75 8.19 11.89
CA PHE A 76 9.41 8.41 11.33
C PHE A 76 9.23 7.71 9.99
N PHE A 77 10.34 7.50 9.28
CA PHE A 77 10.40 6.80 8.02
C PHE A 77 11.55 5.79 8.08
N LYS A 78 11.35 4.62 7.49
CA LYS A 78 12.35 3.54 7.50
C LYS A 78 13.71 4.05 7.00
N GLY A 79 14.72 3.93 7.85
CA GLY A 79 16.11 4.29 7.51
C GLY A 79 16.45 5.78 7.63
N ILE A 80 15.51 6.64 8.04
CA ILE A 80 15.77 8.07 8.25
C ILE A 80 15.76 8.36 9.74
N ASN A 81 16.94 8.57 10.32
CA ASN A 81 17.07 9.03 11.71
C ASN A 81 16.78 10.52 11.80
N THR A 82 15.73 10.89 12.52
CA THR A 82 15.36 12.29 12.74
C THR A 82 15.73 12.68 14.18
N PRO A 83 16.51 13.77 14.38
CA PRO A 83 16.75 14.31 15.71
C PRO A 83 15.44 14.76 16.37
N THR A 84 15.26 14.40 17.63
CA THR A 84 14.04 14.67 18.41
C THR A 84 14.40 15.06 19.83
N LEU A 85 13.46 15.73 20.51
CA LEU A 85 13.45 15.83 21.97
C LEU A 85 12.38 14.89 22.47
N GLY A 86 12.76 13.91 23.28
CA GLY A 86 11.85 12.91 23.82
C GLY A 86 11.74 12.98 25.34
N ILE A 87 10.61 12.54 25.87
CA ILE A 87 10.35 12.52 27.31
C ILE A 87 10.28 11.06 27.74
N ASN A 88 11.29 10.58 28.48
CA ASN A 88 11.50 9.17 28.85
C ASN A 88 11.59 8.19 27.65
N GLN A 89 11.56 8.69 26.42
CA GLN A 89 11.48 7.93 25.17
C GLN A 89 12.19 8.71 24.06
N SER A 90 12.34 8.11 22.88
CA SER A 90 12.97 8.76 21.72
C SER A 90 12.06 9.77 21.00
N TYR A 91 10.74 9.59 21.07
CA TYR A 91 9.74 10.43 20.42
C TYR A 91 8.42 10.29 21.18
N LEU A 92 7.72 11.42 21.33
CA LEU A 92 6.58 11.59 22.25
C LEU A 92 6.96 11.32 23.72
N GLY A 93 6.08 11.76 24.61
CA GLY A 93 6.14 11.36 26.02
C GLY A 93 5.26 10.14 26.27
N PRO A 94 5.41 9.49 27.43
CA PRO A 94 4.46 8.49 27.88
C PRO A 94 3.08 9.12 28.12
N VAL A 95 2.03 8.30 28.07
CA VAL A 95 0.68 8.73 28.47
C VAL A 95 0.67 8.86 29.99
N LEU A 96 0.23 10.02 30.50
CA LEU A 96 0.00 10.20 31.94
C LEU A 96 -1.47 9.91 32.23
N ARG A 97 -1.75 9.15 33.29
CA ARG A 97 -3.11 8.85 33.73
C ARG A 97 -3.34 9.35 35.15
N ALA A 98 -4.21 10.33 35.28
CA ALA A 98 -4.69 10.85 36.56
C ALA A 98 -6.23 10.80 36.62
N LYS A 99 -6.78 10.92 37.82
CA LYS A 99 -8.22 10.98 38.07
C LYS A 99 -8.59 12.37 38.60
N ARG A 100 -9.87 12.74 38.46
CA ARG A 100 -10.39 13.96 39.07
C ARG A 100 -10.14 13.92 40.59
N GLY A 101 -9.55 14.99 41.12
CA GLY A 101 -9.16 15.09 42.53
C GLY A 101 -7.73 14.64 42.84
N ASP A 102 -6.97 14.14 41.85
CA ASP A 102 -5.54 13.89 42.04
C ASP A 102 -4.76 15.24 42.01
N THR A 103 -3.82 15.41 42.93
CA THR A 103 -2.79 16.47 42.89
C THR A 103 -1.56 15.88 42.20
N VAL A 104 -1.28 16.36 40.99
CA VAL A 104 -0.25 15.79 40.10
C VAL A 104 1.03 16.62 40.16
N THR A 105 2.19 15.94 40.30
CA THR A 105 3.52 16.57 40.32
C THR A 105 4.52 15.83 39.44
#